data_AF-A0A162MNL6-F1
#
_entry.id   AF-A0A162MNL6-F1
#
_cell.length_a   1.000
_cell.length_b   1.000
_cell.length_c   1.000
_cell.angle_alpha   90.00
_cell.angle_beta   90.00
_cell.angle_gamma   90.00
#
_symmetry.space_group_name_H-M   'P 1'
#
loop_
_entity.id
_entity.type
_entity.pdbx_description
1 polymer ?
#
loop_
_entity_poly.entity_id
_entity_poly.type
_entity_poly.pdbx_seq_one_letter_code
_entity_poly.pdbx_strand_id
1 'polypeptide(L)'
;MDLSSVAVAVYLKDVDLPVFSEIRIALGAVQKTVVRMKNAEQYLKGKPSTMQNIDKAIEIILSEINPRAGSLRATPYYKRKMVGYLIKEAIREMKGGNILNE
;
A
#
# COMPACT_ATOMS: atom_id res chain seq x y z
N MET A 1 -9.82 -13.13 -19.19
CA MET A 1 -10.45 -12.11 -18.31
C MET A 1 -10.66 -12.77 -16.95
N ASP A 2 -10.15 -12.21 -15.87
CA ASP A 2 -10.21 -12.80 -14.51
C ASP A 2 -10.46 -11.71 -13.45
N LEU A 3 -10.94 -12.09 -12.26
CA LEU A 3 -11.11 -11.20 -11.12
C LEU A 3 -9.83 -11.16 -10.27
N SER A 4 -9.41 -9.95 -9.87
CA SER A 4 -8.20 -9.76 -9.09
C SER A 4 -8.25 -10.44 -7.71
N SER A 5 -7.17 -11.14 -7.36
CA SER A 5 -6.96 -11.67 -6.00
C SER A 5 -6.73 -10.56 -4.97
N VAL A 6 -6.08 -9.47 -5.39
CA VAL A 6 -5.84 -8.23 -4.65
C VAL A 6 -5.87 -7.09 -5.68
N ALA A 7 -6.46 -5.95 -5.33
CA ALA A 7 -6.31 -4.72 -6.09
C ALA A 7 -5.67 -3.65 -5.18
N VAL A 8 -4.66 -2.95 -5.70
CA VAL A 8 -3.96 -1.86 -5.01
C VAL A 8 -3.98 -0.65 -5.93
N ALA A 9 -4.36 0.50 -5.38
CA ALA A 9 -4.19 1.79 -6.04
C ALA A 9 -3.47 2.74 -5.08
N VAL A 10 -2.40 3.37 -5.56
CA VAL A 10 -1.67 4.39 -4.81
C VAL A 10 -1.67 5.68 -5.62
N TYR A 11 -1.96 6.78 -4.96
CA TYR A 11 -1.82 8.12 -5.50
C TYR A 11 -0.77 8.86 -4.66
N LEU A 12 0.17 9.50 -5.34
CA LEU A 12 1.16 10.39 -4.74
C LEU A 12 1.05 11.76 -5.41
N LYS A 13 1.01 12.80 -4.59
CA LYS A 13 1.16 14.19 -5.05
C LYS A 13 2.63 14.60 -4.93
N ASP A 14 3.08 15.50 -5.80
CA ASP A 14 4.40 16.14 -5.77
C ASP A 14 5.54 15.10 -5.62
N VAL A 15 5.59 14.17 -6.56
CA VAL A 15 6.42 12.96 -6.47
C VAL A 15 7.91 13.27 -6.29
N ASP A 16 8.39 14.42 -6.77
CA ASP A 16 9.79 14.85 -6.64
C ASP A 16 10.16 15.37 -5.24
N LEU A 17 9.17 15.63 -4.37
CA LEU A 17 9.46 16.09 -3.00
C LEU A 17 10.09 14.97 -2.17
N PRO A 18 11.03 15.29 -1.26
CA PRO A 18 11.62 14.31 -0.35
C PRO A 18 10.63 13.84 0.74
N VAL A 19 9.40 14.34 0.75
CA VAL A 19 8.35 14.06 1.74
C VAL A 19 7.04 13.66 1.06
N PHE A 20 6.16 12.97 1.79
CA PHE A 20 4.80 12.68 1.32
C PHE A 20 3.88 13.89 1.56
N SER A 21 3.74 14.79 0.58
CA SER A 21 2.83 15.94 0.67
C SER A 21 1.37 15.50 0.74
N GLU A 22 1.00 14.56 -0.13
CA GLU A 22 -0.28 13.85 -0.09
C GLU A 22 -0.11 12.44 -0.67
N ILE A 23 -0.63 11.44 0.05
CA ILE A 23 -0.70 10.06 -0.40
C ILE A 23 -2.10 9.51 -0.16
N ARG A 24 -2.63 8.72 -1.12
CA ARG A 24 -3.87 7.96 -0.94
C ARG A 24 -3.64 6.50 -1.32
N ILE A 25 -4.16 5.59 -0.53
CA ILE A 25 -4.00 4.14 -0.72
C ILE A 25 -5.37 3.49 -0.63
N ALA A 26 -5.83 2.89 -1.73
CA ALA A 26 -7.08 2.14 -1.80
C ALA A 26 -6.81 0.67 -2.10
N LEU A 27 -7.52 -0.21 -1.38
CA LEU A 27 -7.36 -1.66 -1.48
C LEU A 27 -8.68 -2.36 -1.80
N GLY A 28 -8.62 -3.34 -2.69
CA GLY A 28 -9.71 -4.23 -3.06
C GLY A 28 -9.40 -5.70 -2.80
N ALA A 29 -10.44 -6.52 -2.65
CA ALA A 29 -10.36 -7.97 -2.39
C ALA A 29 -9.65 -8.38 -1.09
N VAL A 30 -9.44 -7.43 -0.16
CA VAL A 30 -8.82 -7.63 1.17
C VAL A 30 -9.74 -7.21 2.33
N GLN A 31 -10.96 -6.77 2.02
CA GLN A 31 -12.08 -6.52 2.93
C GLN A 31 -13.42 -6.79 2.20
N LYS A 32 -14.56 -6.60 2.89
CA LYS A 32 -15.92 -6.76 2.33
C LYS A 32 -16.20 -5.76 1.19
N THR A 33 -15.66 -4.54 1.31
CA THR A 33 -15.77 -3.47 0.31
C THR A 33 -14.38 -2.94 -0.01
N VAL A 34 -14.25 -2.18 -1.12
CA VAL A 34 -13.05 -1.37 -1.37
C VAL A 34 -12.91 -0.37 -0.23
N VAL A 35 -11.69 -0.19 0.26
CA VAL A 35 -11.40 0.62 1.45
C VAL A 35 -10.16 1.48 1.24
N ARG A 36 -10.17 2.70 1.78
CA ARG A 36 -8.97 3.54 1.86
C ARG A 36 -8.25 3.36 3.19
N MET A 37 -6.92 3.30 3.15
CA MET A 37 -6.06 3.09 4.32
C MET A 37 -5.75 4.41 5.03
N LYS A 38 -6.78 5.09 5.54
CA LYS A 38 -6.68 6.47 6.06
C LYS A 38 -5.64 6.65 7.18
N ASN A 39 -5.46 5.66 8.05
CA ASN A 39 -4.48 5.76 9.13
C ASN A 39 -3.04 5.70 8.60
N ALA A 40 -2.78 4.85 7.60
CA ALA A 40 -1.49 4.80 6.92
C ALA A 40 -1.24 6.08 6.09
N GLU A 41 -2.27 6.61 5.41
CA GLU A 41 -2.22 7.90 4.71
C GLU A 41 -1.84 9.04 5.69
N GLN A 42 -2.52 9.09 6.84
CA GLN A 42 -2.28 10.09 7.88
C GLN A 42 -0.89 9.93 8.53
N TYR A 43 -0.42 8.69 8.72
CA TYR A 43 0.91 8.42 9.25
C TYR A 43 1.99 8.96 8.31
N LEU A 44 1.87 8.73 7.00
CA LEU A 44 2.87 9.14 6.01
C LEU A 44 2.87 10.64 5.76
N LYS A 45 1.74 11.33 5.92
CA LYS A 45 1.60 12.76 5.63
C LYS A 45 2.71 13.61 6.28
N GLY A 46 3.48 14.31 5.46
CA GLY A 46 4.59 15.17 5.87
C GLY A 46 5.88 14.44 6.28
N LYS A 47 5.90 13.11 6.29
CA LYS A 47 7.12 12.33 6.60
C LYS A 47 8.05 12.23 5.39
N PRO A 48 9.36 12.04 5.63
CA PRO A 48 10.32 11.68 4.59
C PRO A 48 9.88 10.45 3.79
N SER A 49 10.11 10.50 2.48
CA SER A 49 9.79 9.42 1.52
C SER A 49 10.81 8.27 1.58
N THR A 50 11.03 7.71 2.76
CA THR A 50 12.04 6.67 3.03
C THR A 50 11.41 5.28 3.16
N MET A 51 12.21 4.23 2.95
CA MET A 51 11.74 2.84 3.07
C MET A 51 11.20 2.52 4.47
N GLN A 52 11.83 3.03 5.52
CA GLN A 52 11.43 2.78 6.91
C GLN A 52 10.03 3.35 7.20
N ASN A 53 9.71 4.55 6.68
CA ASN A 53 8.37 5.12 6.81
C ASN A 53 7.33 4.34 6.00
N ILE A 54 7.71 3.87 4.80
CA ILE A 54 6.84 3.02 3.97
C ILE A 54 6.56 1.68 4.67
N ASP A 55 7.58 1.06 5.26
CA ASP A 55 7.45 -0.19 6.03
C ASP A 55 6.51 -0.01 7.21
N LYS A 56 6.65 1.08 7.96
CA LYS A 56 5.76 1.35 9.08
C LYS A 56 4.32 1.60 8.65
N ALA A 57 4.12 2.28 7.53
CA ALA A 57 2.78 2.44 6.94
C ALA A 57 2.18 1.09 6.52
N ILE A 58 2.99 0.19 5.97
CA ILE A 58 2.55 -1.17 5.61
C ILE A 58 2.15 -1.97 6.85
N GLU A 59 2.87 -1.88 7.96
CA GLU A 59 2.45 -2.52 9.22
C GLU A 59 1.06 -2.05 9.66
N ILE A 60 0.80 -0.74 9.59
CA ILE A 60 -0.53 -0.16 9.88
C ILE A 60 -1.58 -0.77 8.94
N ILE A 61 -1.33 -0.78 7.64
CA ILE A 61 -2.24 -1.36 6.63
C ILE A 61 -2.52 -2.84 6.93
N LEU A 62 -1.49 -3.62 7.23
CA LEU A 62 -1.61 -5.05 7.49
C LEU A 62 -2.44 -5.33 8.76
N SER A 63 -2.40 -4.43 9.74
CA SER A 63 -3.26 -4.52 10.93
C SER A 63 -4.75 -4.25 10.64
N GLU A 64 -5.06 -3.53 9.56
CA GLU A 64 -6.43 -3.09 9.24
C GLU A 64 -7.14 -3.99 8.22
N ILE A 65 -6.39 -4.74 7.42
CA ILE A 65 -6.99 -5.62 6.41
C ILE A 65 -7.44 -6.96 7.01
N ASN A 66 -8.55 -7.47 6.49
CA ASN A 66 -9.13 -8.74 6.90
C ASN A 66 -9.57 -9.57 5.69
N PRO A 67 -8.62 -10.19 4.95
CA PRO A 67 -8.95 -10.99 3.78
C PRO A 67 -9.76 -12.24 4.14
N ARG A 68 -10.77 -12.56 3.34
CA ARG A 68 -11.63 -13.74 3.54
C ARG A 68 -10.82 -15.04 3.55
N ALA A 69 -10.96 -15.83 4.62
CA ALA A 69 -10.25 -17.11 4.80
C ALA A 69 -10.51 -18.11 3.66
N GLY A 70 -11.76 -18.32 3.26
CA GLY A 70 -12.16 -19.24 2.18
C GLY A 70 -12.07 -18.65 0.76
N SER A 71 -11.10 -17.78 0.49
CA SER A 71 -10.94 -17.16 -0.84
C SER A 71 -10.36 -18.17 -1.84
N LEU A 72 -11.12 -18.50 -2.89
CA LEU A 72 -10.71 -19.46 -3.95
C LEU A 72 -9.51 -18.99 -4.80
N ARG A 73 -9.30 -17.67 -4.90
CA ARG A 73 -8.27 -17.11 -5.81
C ARG A 73 -6.91 -16.91 -5.17
N ALA A 74 -6.86 -16.80 -3.84
CA ALA A 74 -5.64 -16.58 -3.08
C ALA A 74 -5.90 -16.71 -1.59
N THR A 75 -4.91 -17.22 -0.86
CA THR A 75 -4.94 -17.33 0.61
C THR A 75 -4.84 -15.95 1.28
N PRO A 76 -5.36 -15.77 2.51
CA PRO A 76 -5.18 -14.53 3.26
C PRO A 76 -3.71 -14.14 3.43
N TYR A 77 -2.83 -15.13 3.64
CA TYR A 77 -1.39 -14.93 3.74
C TYR A 77 -0.81 -14.31 2.46
N TYR A 78 -1.14 -14.90 1.30
CA TYR A 78 -0.68 -14.38 0.01
C TYR A 78 -1.18 -12.94 -0.21
N LYS A 79 -2.46 -12.68 0.09
CA LYS A 79 -3.03 -11.34 -0.05
C LYS A 79 -2.32 -10.30 0.82
N ARG A 80 -2.02 -10.63 2.08
CA ARG A 80 -1.25 -9.76 2.99
C ARG A 80 0.14 -9.47 2.43
N LYS A 81 0.86 -10.50 1.94
CA LYS A 81 2.17 -10.33 1.30
C LYS A 81 2.09 -9.41 0.08
N MET A 82 1.12 -9.65 -0.81
CA MET A 82 0.98 -8.87 -2.03
C MET A 82 0.58 -7.42 -1.77
N VAL A 83 -0.25 -7.14 -0.77
CA VAL A 83 -0.58 -5.75 -0.39
C VAL A 83 0.69 -4.97 -0.03
N GLY A 84 1.52 -5.50 0.86
CA GLY A 84 2.76 -4.84 1.26
C GLY A 84 3.72 -4.65 0.08
N TYR A 85 3.92 -5.71 -0.71
CA TYR A 85 4.81 -5.66 -1.88
C TYR A 85 4.33 -4.65 -2.93
N LEU A 86 3.08 -4.74 -3.38
CA LEU A 86 2.55 -3.87 -4.46
C LEU A 86 2.55 -2.38 -4.08
N ILE A 87 2.33 -2.05 -2.79
CA ILE A 87 2.43 -0.65 -2.33
C ILE A 87 3.87 -0.16 -2.42
N LYS A 88 4.85 -0.96 -1.96
CA LYS A 88 6.29 -0.60 -2.08
C LYS A 88 6.68 -0.39 -3.52
N GLU A 89 6.33 -1.34 -4.39
CA GLU A 89 6.68 -1.28 -5.81
C GLU A 89 6.03 -0.06 -6.48
N ALA A 90 4.74 0.22 -6.20
CA ALA A 90 4.07 1.38 -6.76
C ALA A 90 4.75 2.69 -6.34
N ILE A 91 5.11 2.83 -5.05
CA ILE A 91 5.84 4.01 -4.56
C ILE A 91 7.22 4.10 -5.22
N ARG A 92 7.91 2.96 -5.38
CA ARG A 92 9.23 2.90 -6.00
C ARG A 92 9.19 3.34 -7.46
N GLU A 93 8.24 2.83 -8.22
CA GLU A 93 8.04 3.17 -9.63
C GLU A 93 7.69 4.64 -9.79
N MET A 94 6.76 5.17 -8.98
CA MET A 94 6.42 6.59 -9.01
C MET A 94 7.64 7.46 -8.72
N LYS A 95 8.48 7.09 -7.75
CA LYS A 95 9.74 7.79 -7.40
C LYS A 95 10.90 7.52 -8.38
N GLY A 96 10.63 6.98 -9.57
CA GLY A 96 11.64 6.77 -10.62
C GLY A 96 12.66 5.66 -10.31
N GLY A 97 12.29 4.67 -9.48
CA GLY A 97 13.19 3.59 -9.06
C GLY A 97 14.08 3.95 -7.87
N ASN A 98 14.14 5.23 -7.49
CA ASN A 98 14.99 5.76 -6.43
C ASN A 98 14.20 5.89 -5.13
N ILE A 99 13.86 4.78 -4.46
CA ILE A 99 13.62 4.91 -3.02
C ILE A 99 15.00 4.90 -2.37
N LEU A 100 15.30 5.97 -1.63
CA LEU A 100 16.55 6.20 -0.93
C LEU A 100 16.94 4.92 -0.17
N ASN A 101 17.97 4.25 -0.70
CA ASN A 101 18.71 3.24 0.04
C ASN A 101 19.43 4.01 1.16
N GLU A 102 18.93 3.91 2.38
CA GLU A 102 19.75 4.08 3.58
C GLU A 102 20.22 2.70 4.03
#